data_AF-A0A2D6X7C1-F1
#
_entry.id   AF-A0A2D6X7C1-F1
#
_cell.length_a   1.000
_cell.length_b   1.000
_cell.length_c   1.000
_cell.angle_alpha   90.00
_cell.angle_beta   90.00
_cell.angle_gamma   90.00
#
_symmetry.space_group_name_H-M   'P 1'
#
loop_
_entity.id
_entity.type
_entity.pdbx_description
1 polymer ?
#
loop_
_entity_poly.entity_id
_entity_poly.type
_entity_poly.pdbx_seq_one_letter_code
_entity_poly.pdbx_strand_id
1 'polypeptide(L)'
;MAILEKARKAKAILDVEKARELNSLWILNNRQELLDSFSNKWIAVDNESMQLADNDPFILYRSIRNRGPSETVVYFYVNAFDPPMIFETPMKLEYEWTEEAGWHA
;
A
#
# COMPACT_ATOMS: atom_id res chain seq x y z
N MET A 1 -12.94 -13.67 -25.31
CA MET A 1 -11.60 -13.19 -24.95
C MET A 1 -11.65 -12.10 -23.87
N ALA A 2 -12.40 -11.01 -24.06
CA ALA A 2 -12.48 -9.90 -23.08
C ALA A 2 -12.97 -10.28 -21.66
N ILE A 3 -13.89 -11.25 -21.51
CA ILE A 3 -14.41 -11.66 -20.19
C ILE A 3 -13.33 -12.35 -19.35
N LEU A 4 -12.52 -13.22 -19.96
CA LEU A 4 -11.41 -13.91 -19.30
C LEU A 4 -10.34 -12.93 -18.83
N GLU A 5 -10.09 -11.88 -19.59
CA GLU A 5 -9.13 -10.83 -19.25
C GLU A 5 -9.61 -9.96 -18.09
N LYS A 6 -10.89 -9.55 -18.11
CA LYS A 6 -11.51 -8.84 -16.97
C LYS A 6 -11.47 -9.67 -15.68
N ALA A 7 -11.79 -10.96 -15.76
CA ALA A 7 -11.74 -11.84 -14.59
C ALA A 7 -10.32 -12.00 -14.03
N ARG A 8 -9.29 -12.07 -14.90
CA ARG A 8 -7.89 -12.11 -14.46
C ARG A 8 -7.47 -10.82 -13.76
N LYS A 9 -7.83 -9.66 -14.31
CA LYS A 9 -7.56 -8.36 -13.67
C LYS A 9 -8.22 -8.25 -12.29
N ALA A 10 -9.51 -8.61 -12.19
CA ALA A 10 -10.24 -8.58 -10.93
C ALA A 10 -9.62 -9.51 -9.87
N LYS A 11 -9.17 -10.70 -10.28
CA LYS A 11 -8.46 -11.61 -9.38
C LYS A 11 -7.13 -11.03 -8.89
N ALA A 12 -6.34 -10.43 -9.78
CA ALA A 12 -5.07 -9.82 -9.39
C ALA A 12 -5.26 -8.68 -8.36
N ILE A 13 -6.29 -7.85 -8.55
CA ILE A 13 -6.67 -6.80 -7.60
C ILE A 13 -6.99 -7.41 -6.22
N LEU A 14 -7.86 -8.43 -6.19
CA LEU A 14 -8.23 -9.11 -4.95
C LEU A 14 -7.04 -9.76 -4.24
N ASP A 15 -6.12 -10.36 -5.01
CA ASP A 15 -4.92 -10.99 -4.45
C ASP A 15 -3.99 -9.93 -3.82
N VAL A 16 -3.89 -8.73 -4.43
CA VAL A 16 -3.15 -7.60 -3.84
C VAL A 16 -3.84 -7.07 -2.58
N GLU A 17 -5.16 -6.88 -2.59
CA GLU A 17 -5.92 -6.42 -1.42
C GLU A 17 -5.73 -7.36 -0.23
N LYS A 18 -5.84 -8.67 -0.45
CA LYS A 18 -5.60 -9.68 0.58
C LYS A 18 -4.19 -9.64 1.13
N ALA A 19 -3.19 -9.47 0.28
CA ALA A 19 -1.80 -9.36 0.72
C ALA A 19 -1.58 -8.11 1.59
N ARG A 20 -2.19 -6.97 1.23
CA ARG A 20 -2.14 -5.75 2.04
C ARG A 20 -2.84 -5.91 3.39
N GLU A 21 -3.99 -6.59 3.40
CA GLU A 21 -4.71 -6.91 4.64
C GLU A 21 -3.84 -7.76 5.56
N LEU A 22 -3.19 -8.81 5.04
CA LEU A 22 -2.25 -9.63 5.80
C LEU A 22 -1.07 -8.82 6.34
N ASN A 23 -0.47 -7.95 5.54
CA ASN A 23 0.62 -7.07 5.98
C ASN A 23 0.16 -6.10 7.09
N SER A 24 -1.04 -5.52 6.95
CA SER A 24 -1.63 -4.64 7.96
C SER A 24 -1.91 -5.39 9.27
N LEU A 25 -2.48 -6.61 9.19
CA LEU A 25 -2.73 -7.45 10.36
C LEU A 25 -1.42 -7.83 11.06
N TRP A 26 -0.38 -8.18 10.30
CA TRP A 26 0.94 -8.43 10.85
C TRP A 26 1.48 -7.21 11.60
N ILE A 27 1.36 -6.01 11.03
CA ILE A 27 1.78 -4.76 11.70
C ILE A 27 1.03 -4.58 13.03
N LEU A 28 -0.29 -4.76 13.03
CA LEU A 28 -1.11 -4.58 14.22
C LEU A 28 -0.77 -5.59 15.32
N ASN A 29 -0.53 -6.86 14.94
CA ASN A 29 -0.18 -7.92 15.88
C ASN A 29 1.22 -7.73 16.49
N ASN A 30 2.15 -7.10 15.77
CA ASN A 30 3.52 -6.85 16.21
C ASN A 30 3.76 -5.41 16.70
N ARG A 31 2.69 -4.60 16.81
CA ARG A 31 2.77 -3.15 17.04
C ARG A 31 3.60 -2.78 18.27
N GLN A 32 3.42 -3.48 19.38
CA GLN A 32 4.11 -3.16 20.62
C GLN A 32 5.63 -3.36 20.48
N GLU A 33 6.05 -4.49 19.90
CA GLU A 33 7.47 -4.79 19.66
C GLU A 33 8.10 -3.78 18.70
N LEU A 34 7.36 -3.38 17.66
CA LEU A 34 7.79 -2.33 16.74
C LEU A 34 7.98 -1.00 17.47
N LEU A 35 7.06 -0.61 18.35
CA LEU A 35 7.17 0.63 19.12
C LEU A 35 8.40 0.63 20.04
N ASP A 36 8.68 -0.50 20.67
CA ASP A 36 9.82 -0.63 21.59
C ASP A 36 11.15 -0.59 20.84
N SER A 37 11.20 -1.06 19.60
CA SER A 37 12.43 -1.21 18.81
C SER A 37 12.71 -0.04 17.84
N PHE A 38 11.66 0.55 17.26
CA PHE A 38 11.74 1.46 16.11
C PHE A 38 10.83 2.68 16.25
N SER A 39 10.62 3.17 17.47
CA SER A 39 9.80 4.35 17.73
C SER A 39 10.11 5.53 16.80
N ASN A 40 9.06 6.14 16.23
CA ASN A 40 9.14 7.27 15.31
C ASN A 40 9.93 6.97 14.02
N LYS A 41 9.85 5.73 13.53
CA LYS A 41 10.39 5.30 12.23
C LYS A 41 9.26 4.90 11.30
N TRP A 42 9.48 5.09 10.00
CA TRP A 42 8.66 4.45 8.98
C TRP A 42 9.21 3.06 8.70
N ILE A 43 8.31 2.10 8.56
CA ILE A 43 8.63 0.77 8.09
C ILE A 43 7.82 0.45 6.84
N ALA A 44 8.39 -0.38 5.97
CA ALA A 44 7.70 -1.00 4.86
C ALA A 44 7.55 -2.49 5.17
N VAL A 45 6.34 -3.02 5.01
CA VAL A 45 6.02 -4.43 5.22
C VAL A 45 5.50 -5.03 3.92
N ASP A 46 6.10 -6.14 3.51
CA ASP A 46 5.69 -6.91 2.35
C ASP A 46 5.85 -8.41 2.60
N ASN A 47 4.78 -9.18 2.45
CA ASN A 47 4.73 -10.62 2.75
C ASN A 47 5.34 -10.94 4.12
N GLU A 48 4.91 -10.23 5.16
CA GLU A 48 5.41 -10.36 6.55
C GLU A 48 6.92 -10.05 6.72
N SER A 49 7.60 -9.58 5.67
CA SER A 49 8.96 -9.08 5.73
C SER A 49 8.97 -7.58 5.99
N MET A 50 9.71 -7.15 7.00
CA MET A 50 9.86 -5.74 7.37
C MET A 50 11.18 -5.17 6.86
N GLN A 51 11.13 -3.93 6.38
CA GLN A 51 12.30 -3.10 6.11
C GLN A 51 12.12 -1.73 6.75
N LEU A 52 13.21 -1.17 7.31
CA LEU A 52 13.22 0.23 7.70
C LEU A 52 13.10 1.10 6.45
N ALA A 53 12.11 1.97 6.46
CA ALA A 53 11.95 3.00 5.44
C ALA A 53 12.59 4.31 5.89
N ASP A 54 12.47 5.35 5.08
CA ASP A 54 13.05 6.65 5.37
C ASP A 54 12.29 7.37 6.50
N ASN A 55 13.02 8.06 7.37
CA ASN A 55 12.44 8.82 8.49
C ASN A 55 11.69 10.08 8.03
N ASP A 56 11.96 10.54 6.80
CA ASP A 56 11.40 11.74 6.24
C ASP A 56 10.18 11.40 5.35
N PRO A 57 8.97 11.93 5.64
CA PRO A 57 7.76 11.62 4.89
C PRO A 57 7.82 12.00 3.41
N PHE A 58 8.56 13.06 3.06
CA PHE A 58 8.71 13.50 1.67
C PHE A 58 9.64 12.55 0.90
N ILE A 59 10.71 12.09 1.54
CA ILE A 59 11.58 11.05 0.97
C ILE A 59 10.84 9.72 0.87
N LEU A 60 10.03 9.37 1.88
CA LEU A 60 9.17 8.18 1.84
C LEU A 60 8.22 8.23 0.65
N TYR A 61 7.51 9.34 0.45
CA TYR A 61 6.62 9.53 -0.69
C TYR A 61 7.37 9.37 -2.03
N ARG A 62 8.57 9.93 -2.13
CA ARG A 62 9.43 9.77 -3.30
C ARG A 62 9.87 8.31 -3.50
N SER A 63 10.21 7.60 -2.42
CA SER A 63 10.57 6.19 -2.44
C SER A 63 9.39 5.31 -2.88
N ILE A 64 8.19 5.58 -2.40
CA ILE A 64 6.94 4.92 -2.83
C ILE A 64 6.74 5.07 -4.34
N ARG A 65 6.89 6.30 -4.85
CA ARG A 65 6.70 6.59 -6.28
C ARG A 65 7.80 6.02 -7.18
N ASN A 66 9.06 6.02 -6.71
CA ASN A 66 10.21 5.70 -7.54
C ASN A 66 10.68 4.24 -7.48
N ARG A 67 10.47 3.53 -6.36
CA ARG A 67 10.99 2.16 -6.20
C ARG A 67 10.22 1.12 -7.00
N GLY A 68 9.06 1.47 -7.58
CA GLY A 68 8.11 0.47 -8.09
C GLY A 68 7.90 -0.66 -7.07
N PRO A 69 7.71 -0.33 -5.76
CA PRO A 69 7.59 -1.36 -4.74
C PRO A 69 6.41 -2.26 -5.08
N SER A 70 6.49 -3.53 -4.66
CA SER A 70 5.39 -4.48 -4.83
C SER A 70 4.06 -3.80 -4.47
N GLU A 71 3.02 -4.01 -5.28
CA GLU A 71 1.71 -3.40 -5.05
C GLU A 71 1.11 -3.85 -3.71
N THR A 72 1.67 -4.88 -3.09
CA THR A 72 1.31 -5.45 -1.79
C THR A 72 1.94 -4.72 -0.59
N VAL A 73 2.93 -3.87 -0.80
CA VAL A 73 3.67 -3.21 0.29
C VAL A 73 2.78 -2.23 1.05
N VAL A 74 2.84 -2.33 2.37
CA VAL A 74 2.16 -1.44 3.33
C VAL A 74 3.21 -0.67 4.12
N TYR A 75 3.04 0.64 4.25
CA TYR A 75 3.93 1.49 5.03
C TYR A 75 3.28 1.86 6.35
N PHE A 76 3.99 1.70 7.46
CA PHE A 76 3.50 2.01 8.79
C PHE A 76 4.43 3.00 9.48
N TYR A 77 3.84 4.05 10.06
CA TYR A 77 4.59 4.91 10.97
C TYR A 77 4.51 4.32 12.37
N VAL A 78 5.67 3.89 12.89
CA VAL A 78 5.78 3.26 14.20
C VAL A 78 5.53 4.30 15.29
N ASN A 79 4.24 4.46 15.61
CA ASN A 79 3.75 5.47 16.54
C ASN A 79 2.68 4.90 17.49
N ALA A 80 2.46 5.62 18.59
CA ALA A 80 1.48 5.29 19.61
C ALA A 80 0.07 5.87 19.32
N PHE A 81 -0.18 6.46 18.14
CA PHE A 81 -1.48 7.06 17.81
C PHE A 81 -2.57 6.00 17.64
N ASP A 82 -3.81 6.39 17.90
CA ASP A 82 -5.00 5.58 17.66
C ASP A 82 -6.04 6.42 16.89
N PRO A 83 -6.40 6.06 15.64
CA PRO A 83 -5.99 4.86 14.90
C PRO A 83 -4.52 4.89 14.42
N PRO A 84 -3.88 3.72 14.23
CA PRO A 84 -2.53 3.62 13.70
C PRO A 84 -2.46 4.17 12.27
N MET A 85 -1.33 4.82 11.95
CA MET A 85 -1.13 5.46 10.65
C MET A 85 -0.47 4.49 9.66
N ILE A 86 -1.24 4.07 8.67
CA ILE A 86 -0.84 3.13 7.62
C ILE A 86 -1.05 3.79 6.26
N PHE A 87 -0.08 3.67 5.37
CA PHE A 87 -0.14 4.13 3.99
C PHE A 87 0.00 2.97 3.01
N GLU A 88 -0.85 2.99 2.00
CA GLU A 88 -0.83 2.05 0.89
C GLU A 88 -0.69 2.81 -0.42
N THR A 89 -0.01 2.19 -1.39
CA THR A 89 0.04 2.76 -2.73
C THR A 89 -1.34 2.59 -3.37
N PRO A 90 -1.93 3.63 -3.99
CA PRO A 90 -3.18 3.46 -4.72
C PRO A 90 -2.98 2.42 -5.83
N MET A 91 -3.93 1.48 -5.97
CA MET A 91 -3.95 0.63 -7.16
C MET A 91 -4.11 1.54 -8.37
N LYS A 92 -3.40 1.26 -9.47
CA LYS A 92 -3.59 2.03 -10.70
C LYS A 92 -5.06 1.94 -11.09
N LEU A 93 -5.80 3.01 -10.87
CA LEU A 93 -7.07 3.24 -11.52
C LEU A 93 -6.74 3.41 -13.00
N GLU A 94 -7.03 2.39 -13.81
CA GLU A 94 -7.17 2.60 -15.24
C GLU A 94 -8.28 3.64 -15.39
N TYR A 95 -7.91 4.89 -15.67
CA TYR A 95 -8.86 5.89 -16.10
C TYR A 95 -9.41 5.38 -17.44
N GLU A 96 -10.57 4.73 -17.42
CA GLU A 96 -11.33 4.51 -18.64
C GLU A 96 -11.77 5.90 -19.11
N TRP A 97 -11.03 6.46 -20.07
CA TRP A 97 -11.54 7.56 -20.89
C TRP A 97 -12.75 7.02 -21.65
N THR A 98 -13.94 7.15 -21.07
CA THR A 98 -15.18 6.95 -21.81
C THR A 98 -15.37 8.18 -22.70
N GLU A 99 -15.42 7.99 -24.02
CA GLU A 99 -15.74 9.03 -25.01
C GLU A 99 -17.12 9.71 -24.75
N GLU A 100 -17.91 9.21 -23.80
CA GLU A 100 -19.18 9.79 -23.36
C GLU A 100 -19.03 11.04 -22.48
N ALA A 101 -17.83 11.34 -21.95
CA ALA A 101 -17.55 12.64 -21.31
C ALA A 101 -17.32 13.76 -22.33
N GLY A 102 -18.09 13.72 -23.43
CA GLY A 102 -18.16 14.79 -24.42
C GLY A 102 -18.48 16.10 -23.71
N TRP A 103 -17.50 17.00 -23.74
CA TRP A 103 -17.72 18.40 -23.42
C TRP A 103 -18.82 18.93 -24.35
N HIS A 104 -20.03 19.06 -23.84
CA HIS A 104 -20.97 20.03 -24.38
C HIS A 104 -20.47 21.40 -23.96
N ALA A 105 -19.81 22.06 -24.91
CA ALA A 105 -19.46 23.48 -24.87
C ALA A 105 -20.72 24.36 -24.79
#